data_AF-A0A316WQY0-F1
#
_entry.id   AF-A0A316WQY0-F1
#
_cell.length_a   1.000
_cell.length_b   1.000
_cell.length_c   1.000
_cell.angle_alpha   90.00
_cell.angle_beta   90.00
_cell.angle_gamma   90.00
#
_symmetry.space_group_name_H-M   'P 1'
#
loop_
_entity.id
_entity.type
_entity.pdbx_description
1 polymer ?
#
loop_
_entity_poly.entity_id
_entity_poly.type
_entity_poly.pdbx_seq_one_letter_code
_entity_poly.pdbx_strand_id
1 'polypeptide(L)'
;MELSTEQLRSHSISFDMAVSRLKIIIKGLNDALTYLRCEELGIDWWGTINEKYEHESIYNLAILAFEHYLETILTDFKIFDEEDNSQLYYSEPNISLIFILAKYIKNELEFPQKALNHYNLNIHDYPVYNGIIALNPQKDLEEIIKQMQNWRNKIINIYYQK
;
A
#
# COMPACT_ATOMS: atom_id res chain seq x y z
N MET A 1 -2.30 -29.94 22.85
CA MET A 1 -1.10 -30.25 22.03
C MET A 1 -0.61 -28.93 21.49
N GLU A 2 0.60 -28.51 21.84
CA GLU A 2 1.18 -27.26 21.33
C GLU A 2 1.66 -27.47 19.90
N LEU A 3 1.48 -26.46 19.05
CA LEU A 3 1.96 -26.48 17.66
C LEU A 3 3.48 -26.25 17.65
N SER A 4 4.18 -26.96 16.77
CA SER A 4 5.60 -26.67 16.51
C SER A 4 5.78 -25.32 15.82
N THR A 5 6.97 -24.72 15.95
CA THR A 5 7.36 -23.48 15.26
C THR A 5 7.14 -23.56 13.76
N GLU A 6 7.42 -24.71 13.14
CA GLU A 6 7.20 -24.92 11.70
C GLU A 6 5.70 -24.93 11.33
N GLN A 7 4.85 -25.54 12.15
CA GLN A 7 3.41 -25.51 11.97
C GLN A 7 2.84 -24.11 12.15
N LEU A 8 3.32 -23.35 13.14
CA LEU A 8 2.94 -21.96 13.35
C LEU A 8 3.37 -21.07 12.16
N ARG A 9 4.60 -21.23 11.66
CA ARG A 9 5.09 -20.54 10.47
C ARG A 9 4.24 -20.86 9.25
N SER A 10 3.99 -22.14 8.99
CA SER A 10 3.18 -22.59 7.85
C SER A 10 1.76 -22.04 7.92
N HIS A 11 1.15 -22.08 9.11
CA HIS A 11 -0.17 -21.52 9.34
C HIS A 11 -0.19 -20.01 9.03
N SER A 12 0.73 -19.24 9.60
CA SER A 12 0.85 -17.79 9.38
C SER A 12 1.08 -17.43 7.91
N ILE A 13 1.87 -18.19 7.16
CA ILE A 13 2.03 -17.97 5.70
C ILE A 13 0.71 -18.25 4.96
N SER A 14 0.02 -19.33 5.30
CA SER A 14 -1.18 -19.78 4.59
C SER A 14 -2.45 -19.00 4.91
N PHE A 15 -2.53 -18.40 6.09
CA PHE A 15 -3.75 -17.78 6.60
C PHE A 15 -3.52 -16.32 6.95
N ASP A 16 -4.27 -15.45 6.26
CA ASP A 16 -4.24 -14.02 6.45
C ASP A 16 -5.65 -13.43 6.23
N MET A 17 -6.33 -13.12 7.33
CA MET A 17 -7.64 -12.46 7.25
C MET A 17 -7.52 -10.97 6.90
N ALA A 18 -6.41 -10.32 7.25
CA ALA A 18 -6.20 -8.90 6.98
C ALA A 18 -6.05 -8.66 5.47
N VAL A 19 -5.30 -9.51 4.77
CA VAL A 19 -5.21 -9.41 3.30
C VAL A 19 -6.52 -9.75 2.62
N SER A 20 -7.33 -10.65 3.18
CA SER A 20 -8.64 -10.98 2.64
C SER A 20 -9.58 -9.76 2.70
N ARG A 21 -9.56 -9.00 3.80
CA ARG A 21 -10.27 -7.72 3.90
C ARG A 21 -9.73 -6.68 2.93
N LEU A 22 -8.41 -6.56 2.82
CA LEU A 22 -7.77 -5.63 1.88
C LEU A 22 -8.21 -5.91 0.44
N LYS A 23 -8.22 -7.17 -0.01
CA LYS A 23 -8.67 -7.56 -1.35
C LYS A 23 -10.11 -7.15 -1.65
N ILE A 24 -11.00 -7.23 -0.66
CA ILE A 24 -12.38 -6.76 -0.82
C ILE A 24 -12.43 -5.24 -1.03
N ILE A 25 -11.66 -4.48 -0.24
CA ILE A 25 -11.56 -3.02 -0.38
C ILE A 25 -11.02 -2.67 -1.77
N ILE A 26 -9.90 -3.25 -2.16
CA ILE A 26 -9.25 -2.98 -3.45
C ILE A 26 -10.13 -3.37 -4.64
N LYS A 27 -10.88 -4.47 -4.54
CA LYS A 27 -11.89 -4.81 -5.54
C LYS A 27 -12.91 -3.69 -5.72
N GLY A 28 -13.47 -3.17 -4.63
CA GLY A 28 -14.42 -2.05 -4.70
C GLY A 28 -13.81 -0.77 -5.30
N LEU A 29 -12.54 -0.48 -4.98
CA LEU A 29 -11.83 0.65 -5.58
C LEU A 29 -11.55 0.44 -7.08
N ASN A 30 -11.21 -0.77 -7.50
CA ASN A 30 -11.02 -1.13 -8.91
C ASN A 30 -12.34 -1.01 -9.70
N ASP A 31 -13.46 -1.40 -9.09
CA ASP A 31 -14.79 -1.20 -9.68
C ASP A 31 -15.08 0.30 -9.88
N ALA A 32 -14.74 1.14 -8.89
CA ALA A 32 -14.86 2.60 -9.00
C ALA A 32 -13.95 3.20 -10.10
N LEU A 33 -12.68 2.76 -10.18
CA LEU A 33 -11.76 3.16 -11.25
C LEU A 33 -12.28 2.77 -12.64
N THR A 34 -12.89 1.59 -12.75
CA THR A 34 -13.47 1.09 -14.00
C THR A 34 -14.67 1.93 -14.40
N TYR A 35 -15.54 2.26 -13.45
CA TYR A 35 -16.69 3.14 -13.67
C TYR A 35 -16.26 4.52 -14.18
N LEU A 36 -15.26 5.16 -13.54
CA LEU A 36 -14.71 6.45 -14.00
C LEU A 36 -14.24 6.39 -15.46
N ARG A 37 -13.54 5.31 -15.85
CA ARG A 37 -13.04 5.11 -17.21
C ARG A 37 -14.14 4.89 -18.24
N CYS A 38 -15.24 4.25 -17.85
CA CYS A 38 -16.28 3.81 -18.76
C CYS A 38 -17.45 4.80 -18.90
N GLU A 39 -17.88 5.46 -17.81
CA GLU A 39 -19.11 6.28 -17.82
C GLU A 39 -18.85 7.79 -17.76
N GLU A 40 -17.88 8.27 -16.99
CA GLU A 40 -17.67 9.72 -16.83
C GLU A 40 -16.78 10.32 -17.92
N LEU A 41 -15.71 9.64 -18.31
CA LEU A 41 -14.82 10.10 -19.40
C LEU A 41 -15.39 9.88 -20.81
N GLY A 42 -16.42 9.04 -20.94
CA GLY A 42 -17.15 8.83 -22.21
C GLY A 42 -18.13 9.97 -22.55
N ILE A 43 -18.49 10.81 -21.57
CA ILE A 43 -19.49 11.88 -21.68
C ILE A 43 -18.83 13.26 -21.87
N ASP A 44 -17.51 13.36 -22.00
CA ASP A 44 -16.84 14.66 -22.02
C ASP A 44 -16.77 15.28 -23.43
N TRP A 45 -17.93 15.76 -23.91
CA TRP A 45 -18.01 16.75 -25.01
C TRP A 45 -17.73 18.19 -24.52
N TRP A 46 -17.54 18.39 -23.20
CA TRP A 46 -17.39 19.70 -22.57
C TRP A 46 -16.07 19.92 -21.81
N GLY A 47 -15.22 18.89 -21.67
CA GLY A 47 -13.79 19.00 -21.35
C GLY A 47 -13.48 19.48 -19.92
N THR A 48 -14.24 19.02 -18.92
CA THR A 48 -14.14 19.55 -17.55
C THR A 48 -13.68 18.56 -16.48
N ILE A 49 -13.59 17.25 -16.75
CA ILE A 49 -13.14 16.29 -15.72
C ILE A 49 -11.60 16.21 -15.69
N ASN A 50 -11.04 16.53 -14.52
CA ASN A 50 -9.63 16.30 -14.25
C ASN A 50 -9.41 14.83 -13.85
N GLU A 51 -9.24 13.97 -14.83
CA GLU A 51 -9.10 12.51 -14.64
C GLU A 51 -8.07 12.14 -13.57
N LYS A 52 -6.94 12.85 -13.50
CA LYS A 52 -5.89 12.58 -12.51
C LYS A 52 -6.37 12.87 -11.09
N TYR A 53 -7.17 13.91 -10.89
CA TYR A 53 -7.74 14.27 -9.60
C TYR A 53 -8.73 13.22 -9.09
N GLU A 54 -9.56 12.69 -9.97
CA GLU A 54 -10.51 11.62 -9.60
C GLU A 54 -9.77 10.33 -9.25
N HIS A 55 -8.76 9.97 -10.05
CA HIS A 55 -7.89 8.82 -9.72
C HIS A 55 -7.12 9.03 -8.41
N GLU A 56 -6.57 10.23 -8.15
CA GLU A 56 -5.89 10.58 -6.89
C GLU A 56 -6.79 10.29 -5.69
N SER A 57 -8.07 10.71 -5.76
CA SER A 57 -9.02 10.54 -4.67
C SER A 57 -9.29 9.06 -4.36
N ILE A 58 -9.43 8.22 -5.40
CA ILE A 58 -9.58 6.77 -5.21
C ILE A 58 -8.28 6.13 -4.70
N TYR A 59 -7.14 6.55 -5.24
CA TYR A 59 -5.84 6.03 -4.81
C TYR A 59 -5.47 6.44 -3.39
N ASN A 60 -5.95 7.58 -2.88
CA ASN A 60 -5.82 7.93 -1.47
C ASN A 60 -6.43 6.84 -0.57
N LEU A 61 -7.62 6.35 -0.92
CA LEU A 61 -8.27 5.27 -0.19
C LEU A 61 -7.48 3.96 -0.29
N ALA A 62 -6.91 3.66 -1.47
CA ALA A 62 -6.08 2.48 -1.66
C ALA A 62 -4.83 2.53 -0.78
N ILE A 63 -4.11 3.66 -0.77
CA ILE A 63 -2.91 3.86 0.06
C ILE A 63 -3.22 3.71 1.55
N LEU A 64 -4.31 4.31 2.04
CA LEU A 64 -4.72 4.16 3.44
C LEU A 64 -5.08 2.72 3.80
N ALA A 65 -5.73 1.98 2.88
CA ALA A 65 -6.01 0.56 3.08
C ALA A 65 -4.73 -0.29 3.11
N PHE A 66 -3.76 0.04 2.24
CA PHE A 66 -2.45 -0.60 2.22
C PHE A 66 -1.68 -0.36 3.52
N GLU A 67 -1.59 0.89 3.97
CA GLU A 67 -0.96 1.26 5.24
C GLU A 67 -1.58 0.48 6.41
N HIS A 68 -2.91 0.46 6.53
CA HIS A 68 -3.58 -0.26 7.61
C HIS A 68 -3.25 -1.76 7.63
N TYR A 69 -3.14 -2.38 6.46
CA TYR A 69 -2.71 -3.78 6.34
C TYR A 69 -1.25 -3.96 6.80
N LEU A 70 -0.36 -3.07 6.41
CA LEU A 70 1.04 -3.10 6.82
C LEU A 70 1.21 -2.89 8.34
N GLU A 71 0.48 -1.94 8.94
CA GLU A 71 0.44 -1.73 10.39
C GLU A 71 -0.06 -2.97 11.15
N THR A 72 -1.05 -3.67 10.59
CA THR A 72 -1.54 -4.93 11.15
C THR A 72 -0.45 -6.00 11.18
N ILE A 73 0.29 -6.18 10.08
CA ILE A 73 1.42 -7.12 10.01
C ILE A 73 2.46 -6.80 11.08
N LEU A 74 2.84 -5.54 11.20
CA LEU A 74 3.86 -5.10 12.17
C LEU A 74 3.43 -5.35 13.60
N THR A 75 2.15 -5.12 13.89
CA THR A 75 1.54 -5.37 15.20
C THR A 75 1.53 -6.86 15.53
N ASP A 76 1.10 -7.70 14.58
CA ASP A 76 0.97 -9.16 14.76
C ASP A 76 2.33 -9.83 15.04
N PHE A 77 3.39 -9.41 14.34
CA PHE A 77 4.73 -9.99 14.50
C PHE A 77 5.62 -9.26 15.50
N LYS A 78 5.06 -8.30 16.26
CA LYS A 78 5.74 -7.52 17.30
C LYS A 78 7.10 -6.97 16.85
N ILE A 79 7.18 -6.50 15.61
CA ILE A 79 8.40 -5.86 15.09
C ILE A 79 8.43 -4.43 15.63
N PHE A 80 8.52 -4.26 16.95
CA PHE A 80 8.51 -2.95 17.63
C PHE A 80 9.87 -2.52 18.19
N ASP A 81 10.93 -3.33 18.02
CA ASP A 81 12.28 -2.83 18.29
C ASP A 81 12.70 -1.89 17.15
N GLU A 82 12.92 -0.60 17.48
CA GLU A 82 13.18 0.49 16.53
C GLU A 82 14.39 0.24 15.61
N GLU A 83 15.41 -0.50 16.08
CA GLU A 83 16.61 -0.80 15.30
C GLU A 83 16.36 -1.83 14.18
N ASP A 84 15.69 -2.95 14.46
CA ASP A 84 15.33 -4.00 13.47
C ASP A 84 14.32 -3.47 12.44
N ASN A 85 13.44 -2.55 12.86
CA ASN A 85 12.43 -1.91 12.04
C ASN A 85 13.04 -1.12 10.87
N SER A 86 14.01 -0.26 11.18
CA SER A 86 14.61 0.64 10.18
C SER A 86 15.20 -0.13 8.99
N GLN A 87 15.95 -1.21 9.25
CA GLN A 87 16.58 -2.00 8.19
C GLN A 87 15.56 -2.73 7.31
N LEU A 88 14.46 -3.23 7.88
CA LEU A 88 13.39 -3.89 7.13
C LEU A 88 12.60 -2.91 6.25
N TYR A 89 12.26 -1.71 6.74
CA TYR A 89 11.59 -0.69 5.93
C TYR A 89 12.49 -0.18 4.80
N TYR A 90 13.75 0.15 5.11
CA TYR A 90 14.69 0.66 4.10
C TYR A 90 15.08 -0.39 3.06
N SER A 91 14.96 -1.69 3.38
CA SER A 91 15.21 -2.75 2.41
C SER A 91 14.13 -2.87 1.33
N GLU A 92 12.94 -2.31 1.56
CA GLU A 92 11.78 -2.44 0.66
C GLU A 92 11.21 -1.05 0.30
N PRO A 93 11.75 -0.39 -0.74
CA PRO A 93 11.40 0.98 -1.09
C PRO A 93 9.91 1.16 -1.41
N ASN A 94 9.24 0.13 -1.91
CA ASN A 94 7.80 0.19 -2.21
C ASN A 94 6.95 0.23 -0.92
N ILE A 95 7.34 -0.50 0.12
CA ILE A 95 6.65 -0.46 1.42
C ILE A 95 6.86 0.90 2.07
N SER A 96 8.10 1.40 2.04
CA SER A 96 8.43 2.74 2.53
C SER A 96 7.64 3.84 1.80
N LEU A 97 7.48 3.73 0.48
CA LEU A 97 6.68 4.66 -0.30
C LEU A 97 5.21 4.67 0.13
N ILE A 98 4.59 3.51 0.39
CA ILE A 98 3.20 3.43 0.87
C ILE A 98 3.02 4.20 2.18
N PHE A 99 3.92 4.02 3.15
CA PHE A 99 3.87 4.76 4.42
C PHE A 99 4.07 6.27 4.22
N ILE A 100 4.98 6.68 3.34
CA ILE A 100 5.22 8.10 3.05
C ILE A 100 3.99 8.74 2.40
N LEU A 101 3.36 8.06 1.45
CA LEU A 101 2.11 8.52 0.83
C LEU A 101 0.96 8.57 1.86
N ALA A 102 0.86 7.60 2.75
CA ALA A 102 -0.17 7.59 3.79
C ALA A 102 0.00 8.75 4.78
N LYS A 103 1.22 8.99 5.26
CA LYS A 103 1.55 10.17 6.10
C LYS A 103 1.29 11.48 5.36
N TYR A 104 1.55 11.52 4.05
CA TYR A 104 1.21 12.67 3.22
C TYR A 104 -0.32 12.92 3.22
N ILE A 105 -1.13 11.89 2.96
CA ILE A 105 -2.60 11.98 2.96
C ILE A 105 -3.14 12.43 4.32
N LYS A 106 -2.58 11.92 5.42
CA LYS A 106 -2.96 12.27 6.80
C LYS A 106 -2.46 13.64 7.26
N ASN A 107 -1.64 14.34 6.47
CA ASN A 107 -0.96 15.58 6.84
C ASN A 107 -0.01 15.45 8.04
N GLU A 108 0.67 14.30 8.15
CA GLU A 108 1.59 13.98 9.26
C GLU A 108 3.07 14.19 8.92
N LEU A 109 3.38 14.65 7.71
CA LEU A 109 4.75 14.95 7.29
C LEU A 109 5.13 16.38 7.67
N GLU A 110 6.19 16.54 8.46
CA GLU A 110 6.77 17.87 8.75
C GLU A 110 7.34 18.55 7.50
N PHE A 111 7.96 17.76 6.60
CA PHE A 111 8.57 18.24 5.36
C PHE A 111 8.07 17.43 4.16
N PRO A 112 6.79 17.59 3.75
CA PRO A 112 6.15 16.74 2.75
C PRO A 112 6.87 16.79 1.40
N GLN A 113 7.30 17.97 0.94
CA GLN A 113 8.05 18.10 -0.31
C GLN A 113 9.36 17.30 -0.30
N LYS A 114 10.10 17.32 0.80
CA LYS A 114 11.38 16.61 0.91
C LYS A 114 11.16 15.10 0.89
N ALA A 115 10.14 14.63 1.60
CA ALA A 115 9.78 13.22 1.64
C ALA A 115 9.30 12.70 0.27
N LEU A 116 8.45 13.45 -0.42
CA LEU A 116 7.96 13.12 -1.76
C LEU A 116 9.08 13.16 -2.82
N ASN A 117 9.95 14.17 -2.77
CA ASN A 117 11.08 14.31 -3.70
C ASN A 117 12.05 13.12 -3.62
N HIS A 118 12.19 12.46 -2.48
CA HIS A 118 13.02 11.26 -2.35
C HIS A 118 12.58 10.14 -3.31
N TYR A 119 11.28 10.10 -3.64
CA TYR A 119 10.68 9.16 -4.58
C TYR A 119 10.40 9.80 -5.95
N ASN A 120 10.99 10.95 -6.25
CA ASN A 120 10.74 11.75 -7.46
C ASN A 120 9.26 12.17 -7.63
N LEU A 121 8.52 12.36 -6.53
CA LEU A 121 7.13 12.81 -6.53
C LEU A 121 7.04 14.31 -6.27
N ASN A 122 6.10 14.98 -6.96
CA ASN A 122 5.86 16.41 -6.82
C ASN A 122 4.53 16.66 -6.09
N ILE A 123 4.56 17.47 -5.02
CA ILE A 123 3.36 17.80 -4.22
C ILE A 123 2.28 18.51 -5.02
N HIS A 124 2.65 19.19 -6.11
CA HIS A 124 1.74 19.96 -6.95
C HIS A 124 1.28 19.22 -8.22
N ASP A 125 1.69 17.96 -8.41
CA ASP A 125 1.28 17.12 -9.54
C ASP A 125 0.90 15.74 -9.02
N TYR A 126 -0.32 15.62 -8.49
CA TYR A 126 -0.99 14.36 -8.15
C TYR A 126 -0.04 13.32 -7.51
N PRO A 127 0.56 13.65 -6.35
CA PRO A 127 1.62 12.85 -5.76
C PRO A 127 1.20 11.42 -5.45
N VAL A 128 -0.07 11.19 -5.11
CA VAL A 128 -0.55 9.83 -4.79
C VAL A 128 -0.80 9.03 -6.08
N TYR A 129 -1.37 9.65 -7.10
CA TYR A 129 -1.49 9.04 -8.43
C TYR A 129 -0.13 8.64 -9.00
N ASN A 130 0.85 9.56 -8.95
CA ASN A 130 2.21 9.30 -9.40
C ASN A 130 2.92 8.29 -8.49
N GLY A 131 2.59 8.27 -7.18
CA GLY A 131 3.03 7.27 -6.24
C GLY A 131 2.55 5.86 -6.59
N ILE A 132 1.29 5.69 -7.01
CA ILE A 132 0.77 4.41 -7.51
C ILE A 132 1.52 3.97 -8.77
N ILE A 133 1.83 4.88 -9.70
CA ILE A 133 2.64 4.58 -10.88
C ILE A 133 4.05 4.11 -10.49
N ALA A 134 4.65 4.74 -9.48
CA ALA A 134 5.95 4.33 -8.96
C ALA A 134 5.92 2.94 -8.32
N LEU A 135 4.83 2.58 -7.62
CA LEU A 135 4.63 1.24 -7.05
C LEU A 135 4.35 0.17 -8.10
N ASN A 136 3.55 0.51 -9.11
CA ASN A 136 3.21 -0.35 -10.24
C ASN A 136 2.87 0.50 -11.48
N PRO A 137 3.68 0.45 -12.56
CA PRO A 137 3.43 1.27 -13.75
C PRO A 137 2.09 1.01 -14.46
N GLN A 138 1.52 -0.19 -14.29
CA GLN A 138 0.20 -0.55 -14.82
C GLN A 138 -0.95 -0.09 -13.92
N LYS A 139 -0.64 0.50 -12.76
CA LYS A 139 -1.58 0.91 -11.73
C LYS A 139 -2.45 -0.25 -11.23
N ASP A 140 -1.91 -1.46 -11.30
CA ASP A 140 -2.58 -2.67 -10.82
C ASP A 140 -2.47 -2.75 -9.30
N LEU A 141 -3.56 -2.36 -8.62
CA LEU A 141 -3.64 -2.39 -7.16
C LEU A 141 -3.51 -3.81 -6.59
N GLU A 142 -3.93 -4.86 -7.33
CA GLU A 142 -3.78 -6.25 -6.89
C GLU A 142 -2.32 -6.68 -6.92
N GLU A 143 -1.53 -6.20 -7.88
CA GLU A 143 -0.09 -6.46 -7.91
C GLU A 143 0.62 -5.80 -6.72
N ILE A 144 0.18 -4.61 -6.29
CA ILE A 144 0.69 -3.97 -5.07
C ILE A 144 0.36 -4.81 -3.83
N ILE A 145 -0.84 -5.41 -3.74
CA ILE A 145 -1.16 -6.37 -2.67
C ILE A 145 -0.16 -7.52 -2.65
N LYS A 146 0.18 -8.12 -3.81
CA LYS A 146 1.14 -9.22 -3.87
C LYS A 146 2.52 -8.82 -3.36
N GLN A 147 2.99 -7.61 -3.67
CA GLN A 147 4.25 -7.09 -3.14
C GLN A 147 4.22 -7.05 -1.59
N MET A 148 3.14 -6.58 -0.99
CA MET A 148 2.98 -6.56 0.47
C MET A 148 2.84 -7.95 1.08
N GLN A 149 2.18 -8.90 0.40
CA GLN A 149 2.14 -10.31 0.83
C GLN A 149 3.53 -10.96 0.80
N ASN A 150 4.33 -10.66 -0.23
CA ASN A 150 5.72 -11.13 -0.29
C ASN A 150 6.55 -10.56 0.85
N TRP A 151 6.38 -9.28 1.16
CA TRP A 151 7.02 -8.63 2.31
C TRP A 151 6.59 -9.27 3.64
N ARG A 152 5.29 -9.51 3.84
CA ARG A 152 4.76 -10.24 5.00
C ARG A 152 5.40 -11.62 5.15
N ASN A 153 5.57 -12.36 4.06
CA ASN A 153 6.21 -13.68 4.10
C ASN A 153 7.68 -13.59 4.53
N LYS A 154 8.41 -12.54 4.11
CA LYS A 154 9.77 -12.28 4.59
C LYS A 154 9.79 -12.03 6.10
N ILE A 155 8.87 -11.21 6.61
CA ILE A 155 8.70 -10.96 8.05
C ILE A 155 8.46 -12.24 8.83
N ILE A 156 7.50 -13.06 8.36
CA ILE A 156 7.15 -14.33 9.02
C ILE A 156 8.36 -15.26 9.09
N ASN A 157 9.12 -15.35 8.00
CA ASN A 157 10.32 -16.19 7.97
C ASN A 157 11.36 -15.71 8.97
N ILE A 158 11.59 -14.40 9.09
CA ILE A 158 12.52 -13.82 10.07
C ILE A 158 12.02 -14.10 11.50
N TYR A 159 10.73 -13.89 11.77
CA TYR A 159 10.13 -14.06 13.08
C TYR A 159 10.27 -15.48 13.65
N TYR A 160 10.04 -16.50 12.81
CA TYR A 160 10.14 -17.91 13.21
C TYR A 160 11.52 -18.55 12.97
N GLN A 161 12.49 -17.79 12.46
CA GLN A 161 13.90 -18.21 12.39
C GLN A 161 14.69 -17.79 13.65
N LYS A 162 14.19 -16.82 14.42
CA LYS A 162 14.66 -16.52 15.79
C LYS A 162 14.26 -17.66 16.73
#